data_AF-A0AB35X191-F1
#
_entry.id   AF-A0AB35X191-F1
#
_cell.length_a   1.000
_cell.length_b   1.000
_cell.length_c   1.000
_cell.angle_alpha   90.00
_cell.angle_beta   90.00
_cell.angle_gamma   90.00
#
_symmetry.space_group_name_H-M   'P 1'
#
loop_
_entity.id
_entity.type
_entity.pdbx_description
1 polymer ?
#
loop_
_entity_poly.entity_id
_entity_poly.type
_entity_poly.pdbx_seq_one_letter_code
_entity_poly.pdbx_strand_id
1 'polypeptide(L)'
;MKVIYTNSPGSERGTCYRRLDQFFGVIDGATSVSVQGEAPHIGEAYQRQGISVSEIEEGLRLDGPTITQWVAEGYKASAYPPAGYASVSSQAEIDKAIEAEGGDDETDPHKMKVPQLKEWLTAQGITFDAALNKPDLQALIPKE
;
A
#
# COMPACT_ATOMS: atom_id res chain seq x y z
N MET A 1 11.07 -15.27 -7.48
CA MET A 1 11.74 -14.03 -7.02
C MET A 1 10.94 -12.83 -7.52
N LYS A 2 10.69 -11.81 -6.67
CA LYS A 2 10.00 -10.58 -7.07
C LYS A 2 11.00 -9.58 -7.66
N VAL A 3 10.68 -9.01 -8.81
CA VAL A 3 11.51 -8.00 -9.48
C VAL A 3 10.70 -6.72 -9.62
N ILE A 4 11.24 -5.59 -9.18
CA ILE A 4 10.60 -4.29 -9.35
C ILE A 4 11.51 -3.41 -10.20
N TYR A 5 11.00 -2.97 -11.35
CA TYR A 5 11.62 -1.94 -12.17
C TYR A 5 11.13 -0.57 -11.72
N THR A 6 12.01 0.25 -11.19
CA THR A 6 11.70 1.58 -10.66
C THR A 6 12.95 2.46 -10.68
N ASN A 7 12.76 3.77 -10.89
CA ASN A 7 13.81 4.76 -10.69
C ASN A 7 13.87 5.29 -9.24
N SER A 8 12.89 4.91 -8.43
CA SER A 8 12.80 5.27 -7.01
C SER A 8 13.56 4.27 -6.14
N PRO A 9 14.09 4.70 -4.97
CA PRO A 9 14.72 3.78 -4.04
C PRO A 9 13.71 2.76 -3.52
N GLY A 10 14.17 1.52 -3.38
CA GLY A 10 13.40 0.41 -2.81
C GLY A 10 14.06 -0.15 -1.55
N SER A 11 13.28 -0.77 -0.67
CA SER A 11 13.80 -1.37 0.58
C SER A 11 13.12 -2.68 0.99
N GLU A 12 12.31 -3.28 0.11
CA GLU A 12 11.69 -4.57 0.37
C GLU A 12 12.73 -5.70 0.35
N ARG A 13 12.79 -6.48 1.44
CA ARG A 13 13.68 -7.64 1.53
C ARG A 13 13.21 -8.75 0.61
N GLY A 14 14.15 -9.39 -0.09
CA GLY A 14 13.84 -10.48 -1.03
C GLY A 14 13.36 -10.01 -2.41
N THR A 15 13.40 -8.69 -2.65
CA THR A 15 12.98 -8.06 -3.90
C THR A 15 14.17 -7.50 -4.65
N CYS A 16 14.22 -7.77 -5.95
CA CYS A 16 15.25 -7.27 -6.83
C CYS A 16 14.81 -5.95 -7.46
N TYR A 17 15.40 -4.86 -7.00
CA TYR A 17 15.17 -3.54 -7.58
C TYR A 17 16.12 -3.29 -8.75
N ARG A 18 15.56 -2.90 -9.90
CA ARG A 18 16.31 -2.47 -11.08
C ARG A 18 15.76 -1.16 -11.61
N ARG A 19 16.60 -0.37 -12.27
CA ARG A 19 16.13 0.80 -13.02
C ARG A 19 15.50 0.37 -14.34
N LEU A 20 14.55 1.16 -14.84
CA LEU A 20 13.92 0.95 -16.14
C LEU A 20 14.98 0.88 -17.26
N ASP A 21 15.99 1.75 -17.19
CA ASP A 21 17.11 1.83 -18.16
C ASP A 21 18.09 0.64 -18.07
N GLN A 22 18.05 -0.15 -16.99
CA GLN A 22 18.92 -1.32 -16.80
C GLN A 22 18.24 -2.64 -17.23
N PHE A 23 17.26 -2.55 -18.12
CA PHE A 23 16.63 -3.72 -18.71
C PHE A 23 17.49 -4.29 -19.85
N PHE A 24 18.22 -5.36 -19.55
CA PHE A 24 19.04 -6.11 -20.52
C PHE A 24 18.39 -7.42 -20.98
N GLY A 25 17.20 -7.73 -20.46
CA GLY A 25 16.50 -9.00 -20.69
C GLY A 25 15.77 -9.51 -19.46
N VAL A 26 14.96 -10.54 -19.65
CA VAL A 26 14.22 -11.21 -18.58
C VAL A 26 15.17 -11.86 -17.58
N ILE A 27 14.81 -11.81 -16.30
CA ILE A 27 15.59 -12.42 -15.22
C ILE A 27 15.12 -13.85 -15.02
N ASP A 28 16.05 -14.80 -15.14
CA ASP A 28 15.81 -16.20 -14.82
C ASP A 28 15.43 -16.36 -13.33
N GLY A 29 14.30 -17.01 -13.05
CA GLY A 29 13.74 -17.16 -11.71
C GLY A 29 12.80 -16.03 -11.23
N ALA A 30 12.54 -15.02 -12.07
CA ALA A 30 11.49 -14.04 -11.81
C ALA A 30 10.12 -14.74 -11.80
N THR A 31 9.38 -14.59 -10.69
CA THR A 31 8.04 -15.17 -10.53
C THR A 31 6.94 -14.11 -10.62
N SER A 32 7.30 -12.86 -10.40
CA SER A 32 6.42 -11.70 -10.50
C SER A 32 7.27 -10.46 -10.78
N VAL A 33 6.79 -9.61 -11.68
CA VAL A 33 7.46 -8.37 -12.06
C VAL A 33 6.52 -7.20 -11.87
N SER A 34 7.01 -6.12 -11.28
CA SER A 34 6.29 -4.86 -11.23
C SER A 34 7.10 -3.76 -11.90
N VAL A 35 6.46 -2.93 -12.72
CA VAL A 35 7.12 -1.87 -13.49
C VAL A 35 6.50 -0.53 -13.08
N GLN A 36 7.31 0.33 -12.48
CA GLN A 36 6.92 1.70 -12.12
C GLN A 36 7.37 2.66 -13.21
N GLY A 37 6.40 3.22 -13.94
CA GLY A 37 6.63 4.17 -15.03
C GLY A 37 6.35 3.60 -16.41
N GLU A 38 6.54 4.45 -17.43
CA GLU A 38 6.26 4.10 -18.83
C GLU A 38 7.39 3.25 -19.45
N ALA A 39 7.38 1.94 -19.17
CA ALA A 39 8.31 0.98 -19.79
C ALA A 39 7.58 -0.29 -20.28
N PRO A 40 6.71 -0.18 -21.30
CA PRO A 40 5.91 -1.30 -21.80
C PRO A 40 6.78 -2.46 -22.31
N HIS A 41 7.93 -2.15 -22.91
CA HIS A 41 8.88 -3.15 -23.42
C HIS A 41 9.39 -4.13 -22.35
N ILE A 42 9.50 -3.69 -21.09
CA ILE A 42 9.88 -4.55 -19.96
C ILE A 42 8.73 -5.50 -19.64
N GLY A 43 7.53 -4.96 -19.47
CA GLY A 43 6.33 -5.75 -19.19
C GLY A 43 6.05 -6.78 -20.28
N GLU A 44 6.10 -6.38 -21.55
CA GLU A 44 5.93 -7.28 -22.69
C GLU A 44 6.96 -8.43 -22.70
N ALA A 45 8.22 -8.15 -22.37
CA ALA A 45 9.25 -9.18 -22.37
C ALA A 45 8.99 -10.28 -21.32
N TYR A 46 8.56 -9.90 -20.11
CA TYR A 46 8.19 -10.85 -19.06
C TYR A 46 6.86 -11.55 -19.34
N GLN A 47 5.89 -10.83 -19.89
CA GLN A 47 4.59 -11.42 -20.27
C GLN A 47 4.75 -12.49 -21.35
N ARG A 48 5.67 -12.32 -22.30
CA ARG A 48 6.02 -13.35 -23.30
C ARG A 48 6.61 -14.63 -22.68
N GLN A 49 7.16 -14.55 -21.47
CA GLN A 49 7.64 -15.70 -20.70
C GLN A 49 6.55 -16.30 -19.81
N GLY A 50 5.31 -15.79 -19.86
CA GLY A 50 4.20 -16.23 -19.01
C GLY A 50 4.32 -15.74 -17.56
N ILE A 51 5.14 -14.72 -17.30
CA ILE A 51 5.31 -14.14 -15.96
C ILE A 51 4.31 -13.00 -15.76
N SER A 52 3.63 -12.98 -14.60
CA SER A 52 2.69 -11.92 -14.25
C SER A 52 3.40 -10.58 -14.07
N VAL A 53 2.93 -9.57 -14.80
CA VAL A 53 3.42 -8.19 -14.75
C VAL A 53 2.37 -7.29 -14.12
N SER A 54 2.79 -6.43 -13.20
CA SER A 54 1.95 -5.40 -12.57
C SER A 54 2.50 -4.02 -12.89
N GLU A 55 1.66 -3.11 -13.36
CA GLU A 55 2.03 -1.71 -13.59
C GLU A 55 1.84 -0.92 -12.29
N ILE A 56 2.84 -0.11 -11.94
CA ILE A 56 2.82 0.80 -10.81
C ILE A 56 2.81 2.22 -11.39
N GLU A 57 1.91 3.07 -10.90
CA GLU A 57 1.88 4.47 -11.35
C GLU A 57 3.22 5.18 -11.05
N GLU A 58 3.65 5.98 -12.01
CA GLU A 58 4.89 6.75 -11.90
C GLU A 58 4.74 7.84 -10.82
N GLY A 59 5.77 8.02 -9.99
CA GLY A 59 5.77 9.00 -8.91
C GLY A 59 5.24 8.50 -7.56
N LEU A 60 4.73 7.26 -7.49
CA LEU A 60 4.38 6.64 -6.21
C LEU A 60 5.62 6.16 -5.44
N ARG A 61 5.62 6.37 -4.12
CA ARG A 61 6.69 5.86 -3.24
C ARG A 61 6.56 4.36 -3.00
N LEU A 62 7.69 3.64 -3.05
CA LEU A 62 7.78 2.19 -2.83
C LEU A 62 8.30 1.83 -1.43
N ASP A 63 8.62 2.85 -0.64
CA ASP A 63 9.03 2.78 0.77
C ASP A 63 7.84 2.84 1.74
N GLY A 64 6.62 2.57 1.25
CA GLY A 64 5.39 2.57 2.05
C GLY A 64 5.28 1.37 3.01
N PRO A 65 4.37 1.44 4.00
CA PRO A 65 4.10 0.33 4.91
C PRO A 65 3.53 -0.87 4.14
N THR A 66 3.72 -2.07 4.67
CA THR A 66 3.01 -3.26 4.18
C THR A 66 1.56 -3.26 4.68
N ILE A 67 0.65 -3.97 4.02
CA ILE A 67 -0.74 -4.12 4.48
C ILE A 67 -0.80 -4.62 5.93
N THR A 68 0.10 -5.52 6.31
CA THR A 68 0.19 -6.03 7.69
C THR A 68 0.58 -4.94 8.68
N GLN A 69 1.51 -4.04 8.33
CA GLN A 69 1.85 -2.90 9.17
C GLN A 69 0.70 -1.90 9.22
N TRP A 70 0.10 -1.59 8.07
CA TRP A 70 -1.05 -0.69 7.95
C TRP A 70 -2.22 -1.15 8.82
N VAL A 71 -2.58 -2.44 8.77
CA VAL A 71 -3.62 -3.02 9.62
C VAL A 71 -3.19 -3.11 11.09
N ALA A 72 -1.92 -3.42 11.38
CA ALA A 72 -1.39 -3.44 12.74
C ALA A 72 -1.39 -2.06 13.41
N GLU A 73 -1.19 -1.00 12.63
CA GLU A 73 -1.35 0.40 13.07
C GLU A 73 -2.83 0.78 13.29
N GLY A 74 -3.76 -0.09 12.90
CA GLY A 74 -5.20 0.10 13.06
C GLY A 74 -5.86 0.85 11.91
N TYR A 75 -5.25 0.88 10.73
CA TYR A 75 -5.87 1.37 9.50
C TYR A 75 -6.69 0.26 8.81
N LYS A 76 -7.66 0.66 7.99
CA LYS A 76 -8.47 -0.25 7.17
C LYS A 76 -7.61 -0.84 6.06
N ALA A 77 -7.56 -2.16 5.94
CA ALA A 77 -6.99 -2.85 4.79
C ALA A 77 -7.58 -2.34 3.46
N SER A 78 -8.87 -1.99 3.46
CA SER A 78 -9.57 -1.40 2.30
C SER A 78 -9.05 -0.01 1.92
N ALA A 79 -8.39 0.69 2.84
CA ALA A 79 -7.80 2.02 2.63
C ALA A 79 -6.31 1.97 2.26
N TYR A 80 -5.78 0.77 2.03
CA TYR A 80 -4.42 0.55 1.54
C TYR A 80 -4.39 0.56 0.00
N PRO A 81 -3.33 1.09 -0.64
CA PRO A 81 -2.16 1.76 -0.07
C PRO A 81 -2.42 3.23 0.30
N PRO A 82 -1.59 3.84 1.17
CA PRO A 82 -1.69 5.27 1.46
C PRO A 82 -1.50 6.13 0.21
N ALA A 83 -2.17 7.29 0.16
CA ALA A 83 -2.08 8.20 -0.97
C ALA A 83 -0.62 8.61 -1.25
N GLY A 84 -0.20 8.51 -2.51
CA GLY A 84 1.18 8.78 -2.93
C GLY A 84 2.17 7.61 -2.71
N TYR A 85 1.70 6.48 -2.20
CA TYR A 85 2.47 5.25 -2.06
C TYR A 85 1.91 4.14 -2.95
N ALA A 86 2.80 3.32 -3.49
CA ALA A 86 2.44 2.13 -4.23
C ALA A 86 2.20 0.95 -3.27
N SER A 87 1.34 0.04 -3.69
CA SER A 87 1.12 -1.22 -2.99
C SER A 87 2.40 -2.05 -2.97
N VAL A 88 3.05 -2.15 -1.81
CA VAL A 88 4.20 -3.03 -1.61
C VAL A 88 3.77 -4.46 -1.29
N SER A 89 2.59 -4.63 -0.66
CA SER A 89 2.00 -5.93 -0.35
C SER A 89 1.36 -6.59 -1.58
N SER A 90 1.35 -7.93 -1.57
CA SER A 90 0.73 -8.72 -2.65
C SER A 90 -0.78 -8.64 -2.57
N GLN A 91 -1.47 -8.72 -3.71
CA GLN A 91 -2.94 -8.71 -3.77
C GLN A 91 -3.58 -9.75 -2.84
N ALA A 92 -3.00 -10.94 -2.73
CA ALA A 92 -3.48 -11.99 -1.82
C ALA A 92 -3.40 -11.58 -0.33
N GLU A 93 -2.39 -10.81 0.07
CA GLU A 93 -2.30 -10.30 1.45
C GLU A 93 -3.28 -9.15 1.69
N ILE A 94 -3.46 -8.29 0.68
CA ILE A 94 -4.43 -7.19 0.71
C ILE A 94 -5.84 -7.77 0.85
N ASP A 95 -6.20 -8.72 0.01
CA ASP A 95 -7.50 -9.38 0.01
C ASP A 95 -7.78 -10.06 1.35
N LYS A 96 -6.83 -10.87 1.85
CA LYS A 96 -6.93 -11.52 3.16
C LYS A 96 -7.08 -10.51 4.30
N ALA A 97 -6.40 -9.37 4.22
CA ALA A 97 -6.52 -8.31 5.21
C ALA A 97 -7.86 -7.57 5.14
N ILE A 98 -8.42 -7.39 3.94
CA ILE A 98 -9.76 -6.84 3.71
C ILE A 98 -10.83 -7.81 4.22
N GLU A 99 -10.69 -9.11 3.97
CA GLU A 99 -11.58 -10.13 4.53
C GLU A 99 -11.53 -10.13 6.08
N ALA A 100 -10.33 -9.98 6.66
CA ALA A 100 -10.16 -9.89 8.12
C ALA A 100 -10.67 -8.57 8.72
N GLU A 101 -10.79 -7.51 7.91
CA GLU A 101 -11.29 -6.21 8.35
C GLU A 101 -12.77 -6.24 8.76
N GLY A 102 -13.57 -7.09 8.10
CA GLY A 102 -15.04 -7.14 8.20
C GLY A 102 -15.62 -7.62 9.54
N GLY A 103 -14.89 -7.50 10.65
CA GLY A 103 -15.26 -8.07 11.95
C GLY A 103 -15.33 -7.10 13.13
N ASP A 104 -15.10 -5.80 12.95
CA ASP A 104 -14.94 -4.88 14.09
C ASP A 104 -15.76 -3.60 13.92
N ASP A 105 -17.06 -3.74 14.17
CA ASP A 105 -18.04 -2.67 14.34
C ASP A 105 -17.99 -2.18 15.81
N GLU A 106 -16.81 -1.73 16.25
CA GLU A 106 -16.68 -1.08 17.56
C GLU A 106 -17.18 0.37 17.46
N THR A 107 -18.28 0.66 18.15
CA THR A 107 -18.95 1.98 18.15
C THR A 107 -18.27 3.02 19.06
N ASP A 108 -17.28 2.61 19.86
CA ASP A 108 -16.51 3.47 20.75
C ASP A 108 -15.49 4.31 19.94
N PRO A 109 -15.55 5.65 19.89
CA PRO A 109 -14.60 6.45 19.10
C PRO A 109 -13.13 6.31 19.55
N HIS A 110 -12.90 5.93 20.82
CA HIS A 110 -11.55 5.60 21.32
C HIS A 110 -11.02 4.22 20.89
N LYS A 111 -11.90 3.32 20.45
CA LYS A 111 -11.51 1.98 19.98
C LYS A 111 -11.69 1.82 18.47
N MET A 112 -12.51 2.69 17.86
CA MET A 112 -12.65 2.87 16.43
C MET A 112 -11.29 2.99 15.73
N LYS A 113 -11.23 2.40 14.54
CA LYS A 113 -10.08 2.47 13.63
C LYS A 113 -9.90 3.91 13.14
N VAL A 114 -8.65 4.33 12.84
CA VAL A 114 -8.33 5.70 12.38
C VAL A 114 -9.28 6.25 11.31
N PRO A 115 -9.61 5.52 10.22
CA PRO A 115 -10.57 6.02 9.24
C PRO A 115 -11.98 6.19 9.79
N GLN A 116 -12.48 5.26 10.62
CA GLN A 116 -13.79 5.42 11.28
C GLN A 116 -13.80 6.62 12.22
N LEU A 117 -12.71 6.84 12.95
CA LEU A 117 -12.54 8.00 13.81
C LEU A 117 -12.52 9.31 12.99
N LYS A 118 -11.86 9.34 11.83
CA LYS A 118 -11.88 10.50 10.92
C LYS A 118 -13.29 10.77 10.37
N GLU A 119 -14.00 9.73 9.94
CA GLU A 119 -15.39 9.84 9.49
C GLU A 119 -16.29 10.34 10.64
N TRP A 120 -16.09 9.81 11.85
CA TRP A 120 -16.83 10.21 13.05
C TRP A 120 -16.54 11.68 13.43
N LEU A 121 -15.27 12.09 13.49
CA LEU A 121 -14.87 13.47 13.75
C LEU A 121 -15.46 14.43 12.70
N THR A 122 -15.44 14.03 11.42
CA THR A 122 -16.04 14.82 10.33
C THR A 122 -17.56 14.91 10.50
N ALA A 123 -18.22 13.82 10.89
CA ALA A 123 -19.66 13.80 11.18
C ALA A 123 -20.03 14.66 12.40
N GLN A 124 -19.13 14.77 13.39
CA GLN A 124 -19.23 15.71 14.51
C GLN A 124 -18.92 17.17 14.12
N GLY A 125 -18.49 17.43 12.88
CA GLY A 125 -18.09 18.76 12.42
C GLY A 125 -16.73 19.22 12.93
N ILE A 126 -15.90 18.29 13.42
CA ILE A 126 -14.56 18.57 13.93
C ILE A 126 -13.59 18.55 12.76
N THR A 127 -12.92 19.69 12.52
CA THR A 127 -11.86 19.79 11.52
C THR A 127 -10.55 19.26 12.12
N PHE A 128 -9.95 18.27 11.48
CA PHE A 128 -8.68 17.67 11.88
C PHE A 128 -7.75 17.55 10.67
N ASP A 129 -6.44 17.47 10.93
CA ASP A 129 -5.48 17.26 9.86
C ASP A 129 -5.42 15.76 9.51
N ALA A 130 -5.55 15.43 8.22
CA ALA A 130 -5.56 14.04 7.77
C ALA A 130 -4.20 13.33 8.00
N ALA A 131 -3.12 14.09 8.22
CA ALA A 131 -1.82 13.56 8.60
C ALA A 131 -1.68 13.26 10.10
N LEU A 132 -2.70 13.57 10.93
CA LEU A 132 -2.66 13.27 12.35
C LEU A 132 -2.66 11.76 12.61
N ASN A 133 -1.81 11.36 13.56
CA ASN A 133 -1.72 9.99 14.03
C ASN A 133 -2.94 9.63 14.90
N LYS A 134 -3.22 8.32 15.04
CA LYS A 134 -4.30 7.79 15.88
C LYS A 134 -4.45 8.47 17.26
N PRO A 135 -3.40 8.62 18.08
CA PRO A 135 -3.53 9.24 19.40
C PRO A 135 -3.95 10.72 19.34
N ASP A 136 -3.52 11.44 18.30
CA ASP A 136 -3.84 12.86 18.14
C ASP A 136 -5.30 13.06 17.71
N LEU A 137 -5.77 12.23 16.77
CA LEU A 137 -7.19 12.17 16.41
C LEU A 137 -8.08 11.79 17.60
N GLN A 138 -7.63 10.88 18.45
CA GLN A 138 -8.37 10.50 19.66
C GLN A 138 -8.42 11.61 20.71
N ALA A 139 -7.43 12.51 20.73
CA ALA A 139 -7.44 13.67 21.62
C ALA A 139 -8.46 14.74 21.19
N LEU A 140 -8.88 14.73 19.93
CA LEU A 140 -9.92 15.62 19.39
C LEU A 140 -11.35 15.13 19.70
N ILE A 141 -11.51 13.91 20.22
CA ILE A 141 -12.82 13.39 20.62
C ILE A 141 -13.32 14.25 21.80
N PRO A 142 -14.47 14.95 21.66
CA PRO A 142 -15.05 15.69 22.77
C PRO A 142 -15.41 14.72 23.89
N LYS A 143 -14.86 14.95 25.08
CA LYS A 143 -15.28 14.26 26.30
C LYS A 143 -16.52 14.98 26.80
N GLU A 144 -17.67 14.33 26.61
CA GLU A 144 -18.93 14.74 27.24
C GLU A 144 -18.82 14.68 28.78
#